data_AF-A0A0Q4Z348-F1
#
_entry.id   AF-A0A0Q4Z348-F1
#
_cell.length_a   1.000
_cell.length_b   1.000
_cell.length_c   1.000
_cell.angle_alpha   90.00
_cell.angle_beta   90.00
_cell.angle_gamma   90.00
#
_symmetry.space_group_name_H-M   'P 1'
#
loop_
_entity.id
_entity.type
_entity.pdbx_description
1 polymer ?
#
loop_
_entity_poly.entity_id
_entity_poly.type
_entity_poly.pdbx_seq_one_letter_code
_entity_poly.pdbx_strand_id
1 'polypeptide(L)'
;MRLRTTPALALLLVLGACDGGEPVQETAVVATKSDAEAPIWLSPTDGMEPAVWLARREPGQPLADTAMRSDHLRHSLSRAKETFIEDPRMIANRTVQLGQMLAEAGEPESYTDLLEGLEGAASPTHRKQLYGELCQHYYNSRQQGLDRSQALARLTERYAAQPAAPDVAR
;
A
#
# COMPACT_ATOMS: atom_id res chain seq x y z
N MET A 1 -17.50 -35.88 -40.77
CA MET A 1 -17.76 -35.56 -42.20
C MET A 1 -19.21 -35.12 -42.34
N ARG A 2 -19.45 -33.83 -42.59
CA ARG A 2 -20.60 -33.23 -43.33
C ARG A 2 -20.47 -31.70 -43.29
N LEU A 3 -20.00 -31.15 -44.40
CA LEU A 3 -20.03 -29.72 -44.73
C LEU A 3 -21.45 -29.30 -45.14
N ARG A 4 -21.84 -28.04 -44.87
CA ARG A 4 -22.79 -27.21 -45.65
C ARG A 4 -22.42 -25.73 -45.44
N THR A 5 -21.60 -25.11 -46.30
CA THR A 5 -21.96 -24.24 -47.46
C THR A 5 -22.98 -23.12 -47.18
N THR A 6 -22.48 -21.88 -47.18
CA THR A 6 -23.11 -20.54 -47.28
C THR A 6 -23.87 -20.32 -48.61
N PRO A 7 -24.81 -19.35 -48.75
CA PRO A 7 -24.43 -17.99 -49.21
C PRO A 7 -25.36 -16.78 -48.85
N ALA A 8 -24.72 -15.59 -48.85
CA ALA A 8 -25.13 -14.25 -49.32
C ALA A 8 -26.58 -13.71 -49.21
N LEU A 9 -26.71 -12.48 -48.69
CA LEU A 9 -27.50 -11.44 -49.36
C LEU A 9 -27.00 -10.03 -48.98
N ALA A 10 -26.76 -9.21 -50.01
CA ALA A 10 -26.39 -7.81 -49.94
C ALA A 10 -27.62 -6.90 -49.71
N LEU A 11 -27.43 -5.73 -49.09
CA LEU A 11 -28.30 -4.58 -49.33
C LEU A 11 -27.52 -3.25 -49.24
N LEU A 12 -27.71 -2.44 -50.27
CA LEU A 12 -27.12 -1.13 -50.55
C LEU A 12 -27.92 0.02 -49.87
N LEU A 13 -27.18 1.09 -49.56
CA LEU A 13 -27.50 2.53 -49.64
C LEU A 13 -28.80 3.08 -49.02
N VAL A 14 -28.66 3.99 -48.05
CA VAL A 14 -29.39 5.28 -48.04
C VAL A 14 -28.48 6.39 -47.50
N LEU A 15 -28.21 7.40 -48.33
CA LEU A 15 -27.73 8.72 -47.95
C LEU A 15 -28.93 9.53 -47.40
N GLY A 16 -28.84 10.00 -46.16
CA GLY A 16 -29.80 10.92 -45.53
C GLY A 16 -29.09 12.19 -45.08
N ALA A 17 -29.60 13.33 -45.53
CA ALA A 17 -29.04 14.66 -45.38
C ALA A 17 -29.42 15.35 -44.04
N CYS A 18 -28.53 16.25 -43.63
CA CYS A 18 -28.64 17.42 -42.73
C CYS A 18 -29.79 17.51 -41.72
N ASP A 19 -29.43 17.64 -40.44
CA ASP A 19 -30.07 18.64 -39.58
C ASP A 19 -29.05 19.26 -38.62
N GLY A 20 -29.21 20.57 -38.38
CA GLY A 20 -28.23 21.46 -37.78
C GLY A 20 -27.93 21.14 -36.31
N GLY A 21 -26.66 20.85 -36.00
CA GLY A 21 -26.19 20.72 -34.64
C GLY A 21 -25.98 22.07 -33.99
N GLU A 22 -26.85 22.45 -33.06
CA GLU A 22 -26.55 23.47 -32.06
C GLU A 22 -25.54 22.89 -31.04
N PRO A 23 -24.45 23.60 -30.70
CA PRO A 23 -23.56 23.15 -29.63
C PRO A 23 -24.26 23.39 -28.28
N VAL A 24 -24.90 22.35 -27.74
CA VAL A 24 -25.34 22.35 -26.35
C VAL A 24 -24.09 22.43 -25.47
N GLN A 25 -23.95 23.57 -24.81
CA GLN A 25 -22.88 23.88 -23.88
C GLN A 25 -23.01 23.04 -22.61
N GLU A 26 -21.86 22.50 -22.21
CA GLU A 26 -21.51 21.78 -21.00
C GLU A 26 -22.51 21.76 -19.84
N THR A 27 -22.88 20.55 -19.46
CA THR A 27 -22.70 20.17 -18.06
C THR A 27 -21.63 19.10 -18.03
N ALA A 28 -20.38 19.51 -17.82
CA ALA A 28 -19.35 18.60 -17.37
C ALA A 28 -19.79 18.07 -16.00
N VAL A 29 -20.56 16.98 -16.03
CA VAL A 29 -20.79 16.15 -14.85
C VAL A 29 -19.42 15.62 -14.48
N VAL A 30 -18.75 16.33 -13.56
CA VAL A 30 -17.62 15.79 -12.85
C VAL A 30 -18.19 14.60 -12.09
N ALA A 31 -17.95 13.41 -12.64
CA ALA A 31 -18.13 12.18 -11.90
C ALA A 31 -17.25 12.31 -10.65
N THR A 32 -17.84 12.71 -9.53
CA THR A 32 -17.26 12.44 -8.23
C THR A 32 -17.07 10.94 -8.23
N LYS A 33 -15.81 10.49 -8.34
CA LYS A 33 -15.44 9.08 -8.43
C LYS A 33 -16.01 8.41 -7.18
N SER A 34 -17.22 7.89 -7.31
CA SER A 34 -17.95 7.15 -6.30
C SER A 34 -17.03 6.03 -5.87
N ASP A 35 -16.66 6.00 -4.58
CA ASP A 35 -16.06 4.87 -3.86
C ASP A 35 -15.50 3.77 -4.77
N ALA A 36 -14.52 4.12 -5.60
CA ALA A 36 -13.79 3.10 -6.33
C ALA A 36 -13.06 2.33 -5.23
N GLU A 37 -13.43 1.06 -5.08
CA GLU A 37 -12.88 0.16 -4.07
C GLU A 37 -11.36 0.35 -4.02
N ALA A 38 -10.83 0.70 -2.85
CA ALA A 38 -9.43 1.06 -2.72
C ALA A 38 -8.56 -0.14 -3.17
N PRO A 39 -7.50 0.08 -3.98
CA PRO A 39 -6.74 -1.02 -4.57
C PRO A 39 -6.15 -1.93 -3.49
N ILE A 40 -6.18 -3.26 -3.67
CA ILE A 40 -5.65 -4.22 -2.68
C ILE A 40 -4.17 -3.98 -2.36
N TRP A 41 -3.41 -3.44 -3.31
CA TRP A 41 -1.98 -3.13 -3.20
C TRP A 41 -1.69 -1.81 -3.92
N LEU A 42 -0.86 -0.94 -3.33
CA LEU A 42 -0.50 0.31 -4.00
C LEU A 42 0.63 0.11 -5.03
N SER A 43 0.28 0.35 -6.28
CA SER A 43 1.20 0.44 -7.42
C SER A 43 1.80 1.85 -7.54
N PRO A 44 2.94 2.03 -8.24
CA PRO A 44 3.55 3.34 -8.42
C PRO A 44 2.67 4.39 -9.10
N THR A 45 1.71 3.95 -9.92
CA THR A 45 0.78 4.82 -10.67
C THR A 45 -0.52 5.12 -9.93
N ASP A 46 -0.74 4.52 -8.76
CA ASP A 46 -1.96 4.77 -8.00
C ASP A 46 -1.88 6.17 -7.38
N GLY A 47 -2.90 6.99 -7.66
CA GLY A 47 -3.01 8.35 -7.09
C GLY A 47 -3.51 8.39 -5.65
N MET A 48 -3.70 7.23 -5.00
CA MET A 48 -4.17 7.17 -3.62
C MET A 48 -3.02 7.43 -2.66
N GLU A 49 -3.25 8.32 -1.69
CA GLU A 49 -2.27 8.62 -0.66
C GLU A 49 -2.01 7.38 0.24
N PRO A 50 -0.74 6.98 0.49
CA PRO A 50 -0.42 5.80 1.30
C PRO A 50 -1.01 5.80 2.71
N ALA A 51 -1.01 6.95 3.40
CA ALA A 51 -1.56 7.06 4.76
C ALA A 51 -3.08 6.82 4.79
N VAL A 52 -3.82 7.40 3.84
CA VAL A 52 -5.27 7.19 3.69
C VAL A 52 -5.57 5.75 3.30
N TRP A 53 -4.79 5.20 2.37
CA TRP A 53 -4.93 3.80 1.94
C TRP A 53 -4.73 2.81 3.08
N LEU A 54 -3.72 3.05 3.92
CA LEU A 54 -3.39 2.24 5.08
C LEU A 54 -4.44 2.39 6.18
N ALA A 55 -4.91 3.62 6.46
CA ALA A 55 -5.93 3.90 7.46
C ALA A 55 -7.25 3.17 7.21
N ARG A 56 -7.66 3.08 5.93
CA ARG A 56 -8.87 2.36 5.48
C ARG A 56 -8.78 0.84 5.68
N ARG A 57 -7.58 0.31 5.89
CA ARG A 57 -7.30 -1.14 6.04
C ARG A 57 -7.02 -1.56 7.47
N GLU A 58 -7.08 -0.62 8.41
CA GLU A 58 -6.74 -0.87 9.80
C GLU A 58 -7.63 -2.00 10.38
N PRO A 59 -7.05 -3.08 10.92
CA PRO A 59 -7.83 -4.22 11.38
C PRO A 59 -8.80 -3.85 12.51
N GLY A 60 -10.07 -4.26 12.37
CA GLY A 60 -11.07 -4.15 13.43
C GLY A 60 -11.51 -2.72 13.78
N GLN A 61 -11.15 -1.73 12.97
CA GLN A 61 -11.44 -0.33 13.28
C GLN A 61 -12.58 0.27 12.44
N PRO A 62 -13.42 1.15 13.02
CA PRO A 62 -14.47 1.83 12.28
C PRO A 62 -13.93 2.71 11.15
N LEU A 63 -14.69 2.78 10.04
CA LEU A 63 -14.39 3.69 8.93
C LEU A 63 -14.47 5.17 9.34
N ALA A 64 -15.35 5.51 10.29
CA ALA A 64 -15.53 6.88 10.79
C ALA A 64 -14.23 7.51 11.31
N ASP A 65 -13.32 6.70 11.83
CA ASP A 65 -12.05 7.14 12.43
C ASP A 65 -10.91 7.25 11.40
N THR A 66 -11.20 6.97 10.13
CA THR A 66 -10.19 6.90 9.05
C THR A 66 -9.45 8.23 8.87
N ALA A 67 -10.14 9.37 9.00
CA ALA A 67 -9.52 10.69 8.84
C ALA A 67 -8.43 10.92 9.90
N MET A 68 -8.80 10.81 11.19
CA MET A 68 -7.87 10.93 12.31
C MET A 68 -6.71 9.93 12.18
N ARG A 69 -7.00 8.67 11.88
CA ARG A 69 -5.97 7.64 11.69
C ARG A 69 -5.04 7.96 10.53
N SER A 70 -5.56 8.47 9.42
CA SER A 70 -4.74 8.85 8.28
C SER A 70 -3.76 9.97 8.64
N ASP A 71 -4.15 10.89 9.53
CA ASP A 71 -3.26 11.92 10.02
C ASP A 71 -2.12 11.33 10.86
N HIS A 72 -2.42 10.43 11.80
CA HIS A 72 -1.38 9.73 12.56
C HIS A 72 -0.42 8.94 11.64
N LEU A 73 -0.97 8.14 10.72
CA LEU A 73 -0.18 7.33 9.80
C LEU A 73 0.67 8.19 8.85
N ARG A 74 0.22 9.39 8.50
CA ARG A 74 1.04 10.32 7.70
C ARG A 74 2.30 10.73 8.46
N HIS A 75 2.20 11.02 9.76
CA HIS A 75 3.36 11.32 10.59
C HIS A 75 4.29 10.12 10.74
N SER A 76 3.75 8.93 10.98
CA SER A 76 4.55 7.70 11.10
C SER A 76 5.28 7.36 9.79
N LEU A 77 4.61 7.48 8.64
CA LEU A 77 5.23 7.27 7.33
C LEU A 77 6.29 8.34 7.02
N SER A 78 6.08 9.59 7.43
CA SER A 78 7.10 10.64 7.31
C SER A 78 8.36 10.32 8.12
N ARG A 79 8.23 9.84 9.37
CA ARG A 79 9.39 9.40 10.17
C ARG A 79 10.05 8.17 9.54
N ALA A 80 9.26 7.19 9.14
CA ALA A 80 9.75 5.97 8.50
C ALA A 80 10.57 6.26 7.24
N LYS A 81 10.21 7.30 6.45
CA LYS A 81 10.97 7.73 5.27
C LYS A 81 12.40 8.21 5.60
N GLU A 82 12.60 8.77 6.80
CA GLU A 82 13.93 9.20 7.24
C GLU A 82 14.77 8.00 7.69
N THR A 83 14.14 6.97 8.28
CA THR A 83 14.80 5.77 8.81
C THR A 83 15.05 4.69 7.74
N PHE A 84 14.17 4.57 6.75
CA PHE A 84 14.19 3.48 5.78
C PHE A 84 14.55 3.95 4.37
N ILE A 85 15.12 3.04 3.59
CA ILE A 85 15.49 3.28 2.19
C ILE A 85 14.23 3.37 1.31
N GLU A 86 13.18 2.66 1.69
CA GLU A 86 11.99 2.50 0.87
C GLU A 86 11.04 3.70 0.91
N ASP A 87 10.32 3.91 -0.20
CA ASP A 87 9.35 4.99 -0.30
C ASP A 87 8.09 4.71 0.57
N PRO A 88 7.31 5.74 0.95
CA PRO A 88 6.12 5.57 1.79
C PRO A 88 5.08 4.56 1.27
N ARG A 89 4.96 4.39 -0.05
CA ARG A 89 4.04 3.41 -0.64
C ARG A 89 4.56 1.99 -0.39
N MET A 90 5.86 1.74 -0.57
CA MET A 90 6.45 0.44 -0.25
C MET A 90 6.36 0.11 1.24
N ILE A 91 6.58 1.10 2.11
CA ILE A 91 6.43 0.95 3.56
C ILE A 91 4.98 0.61 3.92
N ALA A 92 3.99 1.35 3.38
CA ALA A 92 2.58 1.07 3.63
C ALA A 92 2.17 -0.34 3.18
N ASN A 93 2.54 -0.73 1.95
CA ASN A 93 2.21 -2.06 1.41
C ASN A 93 2.76 -3.20 2.29
N ARG A 94 4.01 -3.08 2.73
CA ARG A 94 4.63 -4.09 3.60
C ARG A 94 4.06 -4.10 5.01
N THR A 95 3.60 -2.96 5.50
CA THR A 95 2.91 -2.86 6.78
C THR A 95 1.59 -3.64 6.75
N VAL A 96 0.81 -3.48 5.67
CA VAL A 96 -0.42 -4.28 5.46
C VAL A 96 -0.08 -5.77 5.38
N GLN A 97 0.91 -6.14 4.57
CA GLN A 97 1.32 -7.53 4.44
C GLN A 97 1.74 -8.14 5.79
N LEU A 98 2.55 -7.43 6.58
CA LEU A 98 2.97 -7.88 7.90
C LEU A 98 1.79 -8.02 8.85
N GLY A 99 0.91 -7.01 8.93
CA GLY A 99 -0.25 -7.05 9.81
C GLY A 99 -1.22 -8.18 9.45
N GLN A 100 -1.40 -8.48 8.16
CA GLN A 100 -2.17 -9.64 7.70
C GLN A 100 -1.55 -10.96 8.16
N MET A 101 -0.24 -11.14 7.96
CA MET A 101 0.47 -12.34 8.40
C MET A 101 0.39 -12.55 9.92
N LEU A 102 0.47 -11.47 10.70
CA LEU A 102 0.33 -11.52 12.16
C LEU A 102 -1.11 -11.84 12.59
N ALA A 103 -2.11 -11.25 11.94
CA ALA A 103 -3.52 -11.57 12.19
C ALA A 103 -3.85 -13.04 11.85
N GLU A 104 -3.32 -13.56 10.74
CA GLU A 104 -3.44 -14.98 10.37
C GLU A 104 -2.79 -15.91 11.39
N ALA A 105 -1.72 -15.46 12.04
CA ALA A 105 -1.07 -16.17 13.14
C ALA A 105 -1.79 -16.04 14.49
N GLY A 106 -2.91 -15.31 14.56
CA GLY A 106 -3.69 -15.09 15.79
C GLY A 106 -3.16 -13.96 16.69
N GLU A 107 -2.22 -13.15 16.20
CA GLU A 107 -1.52 -12.11 16.93
C GLU A 107 -1.70 -10.74 16.24
N PRO A 108 -2.93 -10.24 16.02
CA PRO A 108 -3.15 -9.02 15.26
C PRO A 108 -2.54 -7.80 15.97
N GLU A 109 -1.92 -6.91 15.18
CA GLU A 109 -1.32 -5.66 15.66
C GLU A 109 -1.78 -4.50 14.77
N SER A 110 -1.91 -3.30 15.35
CA SER A 110 -2.30 -2.12 14.57
C SER A 110 -1.17 -1.67 13.64
N TYR A 111 -1.51 -1.09 12.49
CA TYR A 111 -0.49 -0.59 11.55
C TYR A 111 0.31 0.57 12.11
N THR A 112 -0.31 1.39 12.98
CA THR A 112 0.41 2.44 13.71
C THR A 112 1.47 1.81 14.61
N ASP A 113 1.08 0.82 15.42
CA ASP A 113 2.00 0.11 16.31
C ASP A 113 3.13 -0.58 15.55
N LEU A 114 2.85 -1.21 14.41
CA LEU A 114 3.88 -1.83 13.58
C LEU A 114 4.89 -0.81 13.04
N LEU A 115 4.42 0.30 12.47
CA LEU A 115 5.30 1.35 11.94
C LEU A 115 6.19 1.94 13.04
N GLU A 116 5.61 2.30 14.17
CA GLU A 116 6.34 2.95 15.27
C GLU A 116 7.32 1.99 15.94
N GLY A 117 6.93 0.73 16.15
CA GLY A 117 7.81 -0.28 16.72
C GLY A 117 9.03 -0.57 15.84
N LEU A 118 8.80 -0.76 14.53
CA LEU A 118 9.88 -1.06 13.59
C LEU A 118 10.78 0.16 13.34
N GLU A 119 10.21 1.37 13.28
CA GLU A 119 10.97 2.62 13.22
C GLU A 119 11.84 2.79 14.47
N GLY A 120 11.25 2.61 15.66
CA GLY A 120 11.98 2.66 16.93
C GLY A 120 13.13 1.66 17.00
N ALA A 121 12.93 0.42 16.52
CA ALA A 121 13.98 -0.60 16.49
C ALA A 121 15.12 -0.29 15.50
N ALA A 122 14.85 0.45 14.42
CA ALA A 122 15.87 0.88 13.45
C ALA A 122 16.54 2.22 13.82
N SER A 123 15.86 3.06 14.62
CA SER A 123 16.31 4.42 14.97
C SER A 123 17.71 4.53 15.60
N PRO A 124 18.23 3.57 16.40
CA PRO A 124 19.57 3.68 16.98
C PRO A 124 20.69 3.52 15.95
N THR A 125 20.36 3.18 14.70
CA THR A 125 21.35 2.95 13.66
C THR A 125 21.71 4.25 12.93
N HIS A 126 22.99 4.41 12.59
CA HIS A 126 23.48 5.59 11.85
C HIS A 126 23.27 5.49 10.32
N ARG A 127 22.51 4.51 9.84
CA ARG A 127 22.27 4.26 8.41
C ARG A 127 20.82 3.90 8.16
N LYS A 128 20.34 4.20 6.96
CA LYS A 128 19.01 3.74 6.55
C LYS A 128 18.96 2.22 6.46
N GLN A 129 17.84 1.64 6.90
CA GLN A 129 17.59 0.21 6.86
C GLN A 129 16.56 -0.15 5.78
N LEU A 130 16.46 -1.44 5.46
CA LEU A 130 15.37 -1.95 4.62
C LEU A 130 14.19 -2.34 5.49
N TYR A 131 13.07 -1.61 5.37
CA TYR A 131 11.83 -1.88 6.10
C TYR A 131 11.32 -3.30 5.87
N GLY A 132 11.46 -3.82 4.64
CA GLY A 132 11.05 -5.19 4.32
C GLY A 132 11.85 -6.26 5.08
N GLU A 133 13.14 -6.05 5.31
CA GLU A 133 13.97 -6.97 6.08
C GLU A 133 13.57 -6.95 7.56
N LEU A 134 13.31 -5.76 8.11
CA LEU A 134 12.81 -5.62 9.48
C LEU A 134 11.47 -6.34 9.65
N CYS A 135 10.52 -6.16 8.72
CA CYS A 135 9.23 -6.86 8.76
C CYS A 135 9.43 -8.39 8.80
N GLN A 136 10.30 -8.93 7.94
CA GLN A 136 10.57 -10.37 7.91
C GLN A 136 11.20 -10.85 9.22
N HIS A 137 12.17 -10.14 9.76
CA HIS A 137 12.83 -10.49 11.01
C HIS A 137 11.89 -10.39 12.21
N TYR A 138 11.01 -9.38 12.23
CA TYR A 138 9.96 -9.23 13.23
C TYR A 138 9.04 -10.45 13.21
N TYR A 139 8.45 -10.74 12.04
CA TYR A 139 7.52 -11.86 11.88
C TYR A 139 8.16 -13.19 12.28
N ASN A 140 9.38 -13.46 11.82
CA ASN A 140 10.10 -14.68 12.19
C ASN A 140 10.33 -14.79 13.70
N SER A 141 10.55 -13.67 14.40
CA SER A 141 10.69 -13.66 15.86
C SER A 141 9.37 -13.95 16.55
N ARG A 142 8.27 -13.36 16.07
CA ARG A 142 6.91 -13.66 16.57
C ARG A 142 6.57 -15.14 16.39
N GLN A 143 6.94 -15.72 15.25
CA GLN A 143 6.77 -17.16 14.98
C GLN A 143 7.68 -18.08 15.81
N GLN A 144 8.71 -17.55 16.46
CA GLN A 144 9.51 -18.26 17.46
C GLN A 144 8.90 -18.17 18.87
N GLY A 145 7.70 -17.58 19.01
CA GLY A 145 7.01 -17.41 20.28
C GLY A 145 7.44 -16.19 21.08
N LEU A 146 8.28 -15.30 20.51
CA LEU A 146 8.61 -14.04 21.18
C LEU A 146 7.40 -13.12 21.14
N ASP A 147 7.11 -12.45 22.25
CA ASP A 147 6.11 -11.39 22.27
C ASP A 147 6.58 -10.15 21.46
N ARG A 148 5.69 -9.18 21.25
CA ARG A 148 5.99 -7.93 20.53
C ARG A 148 7.21 -7.21 21.12
N SER A 149 7.28 -7.07 22.43
CA SER A 149 8.36 -6.34 23.10
C SER A 149 9.71 -7.05 22.93
N GLN A 150 9.72 -8.37 23.07
CA GLN A 150 10.91 -9.21 22.88
C GLN A 150 11.38 -9.21 21.43
N ALA A 151 10.45 -9.27 20.47
CA ALA A 151 10.78 -9.22 19.04
C ALA A 151 11.38 -7.85 18.65
N LEU A 152 10.83 -6.74 19.14
CA LEU A 152 11.38 -5.40 18.90
C LEU A 152 12.74 -5.18 19.57
N ALA A 153 12.93 -5.67 20.80
CA ALA A 153 14.22 -5.63 21.47
C ALA A 153 15.29 -6.39 20.67
N ARG A 154 14.96 -7.59 20.19
CA ARG A 154 15.85 -8.41 19.36
C ARG A 154 16.20 -7.74 18.03
N LEU A 155 15.25 -7.05 17.40
CA LEU A 155 15.55 -6.23 16.21
C LEU A 155 16.52 -5.11 16.55
N THR A 156 16.26 -4.38 17.63
CA THR A 156 17.11 -3.28 18.08
C THR A 156 18.55 -3.74 18.27
N GLU A 157 18.76 -4.84 18.99
CA GLU A 157 20.09 -5.44 19.18
C GLU A 157 20.76 -5.83 17.86
N ARG A 158 20.01 -6.50 16.98
CA ARG A 158 20.51 -6.96 15.68
C ARG A 158 21.00 -5.81 14.80
N TYR A 159 20.21 -4.75 14.70
CA TYR A 159 20.49 -3.63 13.81
C TYR A 159 21.50 -2.64 14.42
N ALA A 160 21.53 -2.49 15.75
CA ALA A 160 22.58 -1.73 16.44
C ALA A 160 23.97 -2.37 16.30
N ALA A 161 24.05 -3.71 16.24
CA ALA A 161 25.31 -4.43 16.10
C ALA A 161 25.86 -4.45 14.65
N GLN A 162 25.11 -3.95 13.66
CA GLN A 162 25.55 -4.00 12.27
C GLN A 162 26.65 -2.96 12.02
N PRO A 163 27.85 -3.35 11.56
CA PRO A 163 28.90 -2.39 11.27
C PRO A 163 28.45 -1.44 10.17
N ALA A 164 28.90 -0.17 10.26
CA ALA A 164 28.79 0.75 9.14
C ALA A 164 29.42 0.08 7.91
N ALA A 165 28.77 0.18 6.75
CA ALA A 165 29.39 -0.29 5.52
C ALA A 165 30.73 0.45 5.38
N PRO A 166 31.82 -0.24 5.00
CA PRO A 166 33.08 0.45 4.74
C PRO A 166 32.82 1.53 3.69
N ASP A 167 33.36 2.72 3.92
CA ASP A 167 33.25 3.85 3.00
C ASP A 167 33.96 3.46 1.70
N VAL A 168 33.20 2.96 0.73
CA VAL A 168 33.72 2.63 -0.59
C VAL A 168 33.77 3.94 -1.36
N ALA A 169 34.84 4.70 -1.13
CA ALA A 169 35.14 5.91 -1.87
C ALA A 169 35.00 5.61 -3.37
N ARG A 170 34.08 6.33 -4.03
CA ARG A 170 33.91 6.34 -5.48
C ARG A 170 34.75 7.44 -6.10
#